data_AF-A0A0A7C467-F1
#
_entry.id   AF-A0A0A7C467-F1
#
_cell.length_a   1.000
_cell.length_b   1.000
_cell.length_c   1.000
_cell.angle_alpha   90.00
_cell.angle_beta   90.00
_cell.angle_gamma   90.00
#
_symmetry.space_group_name_H-M   'P 1'
#
loop_
_entity.id
_entity.type
_entity.pdbx_description
1 polymer ?
#
loop_
_entity_poly.entity_id
_entity_poly.type
_entity_poly.pdbx_seq_one_letter_code
_entity_poly.pdbx_strand_id
1 'polypeptide(L)' 'GGIGTVPVGRVETGILKLCLVVTFSPAGLSTEVKSVEMHHEALTEALP' A
#
# COMPACT_ATOMS: atom_id res chain seq x y z
N GLY A 1 5.51 3.55 -18.52
CA GLY A 1 6.06 4.04 -17.25
C GLY A 1 5.22 3.44 -16.15
N GLY A 2 5.82 2.69 -15.22
CA GLY A 2 5.09 1.91 -14.21
C GLY A 2 4.25 2.75 -13.25
N ILE A 3 3.49 2.08 -12.39
CA ILE A 3 2.59 2.66 -11.36
C ILE A 3 3.33 3.60 -10.37
N GLY A 4 4.65 3.52 -10.33
CA GLY A 4 5.53 4.24 -9.43
C GLY A 4 6.36 3.23 -8.62
N THR A 5 6.58 3.54 -7.35
CA THR A 5 7.22 2.62 -6.40
C THR A 5 6.20 1.63 -5.88
N VAL A 6 6.50 0.33 -5.94
CA VAL A 6 5.63 -0.75 -5.44
C VAL A 6 6.31 -1.45 -4.26
N PRO A 7 6.00 -1.06 -3.02
CA PRO A 7 6.46 -1.79 -1.84
C PRO A 7 5.68 -3.09 -1.66
N VAL A 8 6.35 -4.14 -1.18
CA VAL A 8 5.72 -5.44 -0.88
C VAL A 8 6.01 -5.79 0.57
N GLY A 9 4.99 -6.22 1.30
CA GLY A 9 5.10 -6.57 2.71
C GLY A 9 3.78 -7.09 3.27
N ARG A 10 3.79 -7.41 4.55
CA ARG A 10 2.61 -7.84 5.28
C ARG A 10 1.96 -6.67 6.01
N VAL A 11 0.63 -6.62 6.01
CA VAL A 11 -0.13 -5.73 6.89
C VAL A 11 -0.14 -6.38 8.26
N GLU A 12 0.52 -5.77 9.24
CA GLU A 12 0.56 -6.35 10.60
C GLU A 12 -0.68 -5.96 11.41
N THR A 13 -1.23 -4.77 11.18
CA THR A 13 -2.41 -4.24 11.88
C THR A 13 -3.21 -3.29 10.98
N GLY A 14 -4.50 -3.09 11.30
CA GLY A 14 -5.36 -2.13 10.60
C GLY A 14 -5.81 -2.58 9.21
N ILE A 15 -6.16 -1.61 8.36
CA ILE A 15 -6.65 -1.84 6.98
C ILE A 15 -5.83 -0.96 6.04
N LEU A 16 -5.29 -1.56 4.96
CA LEU A 16 -4.63 -0.84 3.88
C LEU A 16 -5.56 -0.80 2.67
N LYS A 17 -5.95 0.39 2.20
CA LYS A 17 -6.91 0.56 1.08
C LYS A 17 -6.54 1.71 0.16
N LEU A 18 -7.19 1.79 -1.00
CA LEU A 18 -7.05 2.92 -1.91
C LEU A 18 -7.34 4.27 -1.23
N CYS A 19 -6.67 5.32 -1.72
CA CYS A 19 -6.78 6.70 -1.24
C CYS A 19 -6.34 6.91 0.22
N LEU A 20 -5.79 5.89 0.89
CA LEU A 20 -5.17 6.06 2.20
C LEU A 20 -3.81 6.75 2.02
N VAL A 21 -3.50 7.74 2.85
CA VAL A 21 -2.15 8.32 2.93
C VAL A 21 -1.32 7.46 3.88
N VAL A 22 -0.26 6.85 3.35
CA VAL A 22 0.71 6.05 4.11
C VAL A 22 2.01 6.81 4.26
N THR A 23 2.72 6.59 5.36
CA THR A 23 4.01 7.22 5.64
C THR A 23 5.10 6.17 5.75
N PHE A 24 6.14 6.31 4.93
CA PHE A 24 7.27 5.39 4.86
C PHE A 24 8.40 5.82 5.81
N SER A 25 8.71 4.96 6.76
CA SER A 25 9.89 5.06 7.63
C SER A 25 11.15 4.59 6.89
N PRO A 26 12.36 5.09 7.21
CA PRO A 26 12.68 6.12 8.21
C PRO A 26 12.56 7.57 7.70
N ALA A 27 12.44 7.76 6.38
CA ALA A 27 12.46 9.09 5.77
C ALA A 27 11.22 9.95 6.07
N GLY A 28 10.14 9.34 6.60
CA GLY A 28 8.89 10.05 6.89
C GLY A 28 8.14 10.49 5.64
N LEU A 29 8.34 9.80 4.51
CA LEU A 29 7.71 10.18 3.23
C LEU A 29 6.24 9.74 3.22
N SER A 30 5.31 10.68 3.08
CA SER A 30 3.90 10.39 2.95
C SER A 30 3.45 10.37 1.49
N THR A 31 2.64 9.39 1.10
CA THR A 31 2.03 9.29 -0.23
C THR A 31 0.68 8.59 -0.16
N GLU A 32 -0.17 8.80 -1.16
CA GLU A 32 -1.43 8.11 -1.33
C GLU A 32 -1.24 6.70 -1.92
N VAL A 33 -2.02 5.74 -1.42
CA VAL A 33 -2.12 4.38 -1.97
C VAL A 33 -2.98 4.40 -3.23
N LYS A 34 -2.38 4.03 -4.36
CA LYS A 34 -3.05 4.01 -5.67
C LYS A 34 -3.68 2.66 -6.03
N SER A 35 -3.15 1.57 -5.48
CA SER A 35 -3.65 0.21 -5.70
C SER A 35 -3.16 -0.71 -4.60
N VAL A 36 -3.92 -1.75 -4.32
CA VAL A 36 -3.53 -2.87 -3.45
C VAL A 36 -3.64 -4.15 -4.26
N GLU A 37 -2.61 -4.98 -4.21
CA GLU A 37 -2.56 -6.25 -4.94
C GLU A 37 -2.02 -7.35 -4.01
N MET A 38 -2.62 -8.54 -4.06
CA MET A 38 -2.08 -9.74 -3.44
C MET A 38 -2.10 -10.89 -4.46
N HIS A 39 -0.98 -11.61 -4.58
CA HIS A 39 -0.86 -12.77 -5.46
C HIS A 39 -1.37 -12.54 -6.91
N HIS A 40 -1.11 -11.37 -7.50
CA HIS A 40 -1.57 -10.94 -8.83
C HIS A 40 -3.08 -10.67 -8.95
N GLU A 41 -3.76 -10.41 -7.83
CA GLU A 41 -5.16 -10.00 -7.78
C GLU A 41 -5.31 -8.62 -7.16
N ALA A 42 -6.05 -7.74 -7.85
CA ALA A 42 -6.35 -6.41 -7.35
C ALA A 42 -7.41 -6.48 -6.24
N LEU A 43 -7.12 -5.86 -5.09
CA LEU A 43 -8.02 -5.81 -3.94
C LEU A 43 -8.44 -4.38 -3.64
N THR A 44 -9.65 -4.22 -3.10
CA THR A 44 -10.13 -2.91 -2.61
C THR A 44 -9.48 -2.54 -1.27
N GLU A 45 -9.12 -3.55 -0.48
CA GLU A 45 -8.46 -3.42 0.82
C GLU A 45 -7.64 -4.67 1.17
N ALA A 46 -6.66 -4.49 2.05
CA ALA A 46 -5.85 -5.52 2.65
C ALA A 46 -5.99 -5.48 4.17
N LEU A 47 -6.13 -6.66 4.76
CA LEU A 47 -6.29 -6.91 6.19
C LEU A 47 -5.08 -7.71 6.73
N PRO A 48 -4.93 -7.84 8.07
CA PRO A 48 -3.78 -8.52 8.69
C PRO A 48 -3.67 -10.03 8.46
#